data_AF-A0A4Q0QNX4-F1
#
_entry.id   AF-A0A4Q0QNX4-F1
#
_cell.length_a   1.000
_cell.length_b   1.000
_cell.length_c   1.000
_cell.angle_alpha   90.00
_cell.angle_beta   90.00
_cell.angle_gamma   90.00
#
_symmetry.space_group_name_H-M   'P 1'
#
loop_
_entity.id
_entity.type
_entity.pdbx_description
1 polymer ?
#
loop_
_entity_poly.entity_id
_entity_poly.type
_entity_poly.pdbx_seq_one_letter_code
_entity_poly.pdbx_strand_id
1 'polypeptide(L)'
;MKRTGLLAILLALTIALPSAHAATEADYKAAYAAAEAAAKEAASLRHQWTTTVSTLAAAKKAAEGGDFDRAFAAAKEAEALAKASIFQANSEKEAWKAMEIR
;
A
#
# COMPACT_ATOMS: atom_id res chain seq x y z
N MET A 1 31.86 21.58 27.60
CA MET A 1 30.58 22.30 27.48
C MET A 1 29.52 21.37 26.88
N LYS A 2 28.45 21.13 27.65
CA LYS A 2 27.08 20.81 27.20
C LYS A 2 26.85 19.58 26.29
N ARG A 3 27.24 18.38 26.73
CA ARG A 3 26.71 17.10 26.15
C ARG A 3 25.26 16.80 26.57
N THR A 4 24.73 17.54 27.53
CA THR A 4 23.35 17.43 28.03
C THR A 4 22.30 18.07 27.13
N GLY A 5 22.69 18.86 26.12
CA GLY A 5 21.75 19.54 25.22
C GLY A 5 21.20 18.67 24.08
N LEU A 6 21.93 17.62 23.67
CA LEU A 6 21.51 16.73 22.59
C LEU A 6 20.43 15.73 23.01
N LEU A 7 20.36 15.39 24.31
CA LEU A 7 19.36 14.44 24.82
C LEU A 7 17.95 15.03 24.93
N ALA A 8 17.83 16.36 25.04
CA ALA A 8 16.54 17.03 25.20
C ALA A 8 15.78 17.20 23.87
N ILE A 9 16.47 17.22 22.73
CA ILE A 9 15.84 17.37 21.40
C ILE A 9 15.27 16.03 20.88
N LEU A 10 15.81 14.91 21.34
CA LEU A 10 15.33 13.57 20.96
C LEU A 10 14.02 13.15 21.64
N LEU A 11 13.58 13.84 22.70
CA LEU A 11 12.37 13.49 23.44
C LEU A 11 11.12 14.28 23.01
N ALA A 12 11.26 15.27 22.12
CA ALA A 12 10.14 16.10 21.64
C ALA A 12 9.37 15.49 20.46
N LEU A 13 9.75 14.30 19.99
CA LEU A 13 9.18 13.66 18.80
C LEU A 13 8.19 12.51 19.11
N THR A 14 7.63 12.44 20.31
CA THR A 14 6.89 11.23 20.76
C THR A 14 5.38 11.36 20.89
N ILE A 15 4.69 12.41 20.44
CA ILE A 15 3.22 12.44 20.59
C ILE A 15 2.51 13.14 19.42
N ALA A 16 2.61 12.53 18.24
CA ALA A 16 1.49 12.50 17.31
C ALA A 16 1.23 11.03 16.97
N LEU A 17 0.90 10.24 17.99
CA LEU A 17 0.31 8.92 17.76
C LEU A 17 -0.99 9.17 17.02
N PRO A 18 -1.15 8.75 15.74
CA PRO A 18 -2.46 8.75 15.14
C PRO A 18 -3.35 7.93 16.05
N SER A 19 -4.45 8.53 16.52
CA SER A 19 -5.46 7.84 17.30
C SER A 19 -5.82 6.57 16.54
N ALA A 20 -5.46 5.41 17.08
CA ALA A 20 -5.76 4.12 16.49
C ALA A 20 -7.28 3.92 16.57
N HIS A 21 -7.99 4.45 15.57
CA HIS A 21 -9.39 4.15 15.35
C HIS A 21 -9.43 2.77 14.69
N ALA A 22 -10.24 1.87 15.24
CA ALA A 22 -10.55 0.61 14.59
C ALA A 22 -11.14 0.92 13.21
N ALA A 23 -10.62 0.27 12.17
CA ALA A 23 -11.14 0.41 10.83
C ALA A 23 -12.60 -0.06 10.81
N THR A 24 -13.45 0.74 10.18
CA THR A 24 -14.85 0.38 9.98
C THR A 24 -15.03 -0.43 8.69
N GLU A 25 -16.20 -1.03 8.53
CA GLU A 25 -16.58 -1.65 7.26
C GLU A 25 -16.52 -0.64 6.09
N ALA A 26 -16.85 0.63 6.33
CA ALA A 26 -16.78 1.68 5.33
C ALA A 26 -15.32 1.98 4.93
N ASP A 27 -14.41 2.03 5.90
CA ASP A 27 -12.98 2.23 5.64
C ASP A 27 -12.41 1.09 4.79
N TYR A 28 -12.72 -0.16 5.17
CA TYR A 28 -12.35 -1.33 4.37
C TYR A 28 -12.91 -1.25 2.95
N LYS A 29 -14.21 -0.98 2.77
CA LYS A 29 -14.83 -0.91 1.44
C LYS A 29 -14.17 0.14 0.54
N ALA A 30 -13.86 1.30 1.10
CA ALA A 30 -13.15 2.35 0.38
C ALA A 30 -11.73 1.91 -0.03
N ALA A 31 -10.97 1.32 0.90
CA ALA A 31 -9.63 0.82 0.63
C ALA A 31 -9.62 -0.32 -0.39
N TYR A 32 -10.56 -1.27 -0.27
CA TYR A 32 -10.70 -2.40 -1.18
C TYR A 32 -11.05 -1.94 -2.60
N ALA A 33 -11.97 -0.97 -2.74
CA ALA A 33 -12.30 -0.42 -4.05
C ALA A 33 -11.09 0.25 -4.72
N ALA A 34 -10.28 1.00 -3.96
CA ALA A 34 -9.05 1.60 -4.47
C ALA A 34 -8.02 0.53 -4.89
N ALA A 35 -7.85 -0.50 -4.07
CA ALA A 35 -6.97 -1.63 -4.38
C ALA A 35 -7.42 -2.41 -5.62
N GLU A 36 -8.73 -2.67 -5.77
CA GLU A 36 -9.29 -3.36 -6.92
C GLU A 36 -9.13 -2.54 -8.21
N ALA A 37 -9.33 -1.22 -8.15
CA ALA A 37 -9.09 -0.33 -9.28
C ALA A 37 -7.62 -0.37 -9.74
N ALA A 38 -6.68 -0.23 -8.81
CA ALA A 38 -5.25 -0.34 -9.11
C ALA A 38 -4.87 -1.73 -9.64
N ALA A 39 -5.43 -2.80 -9.08
CA ALA A 39 -5.18 -4.16 -9.55
C ALA A 39 -5.72 -4.41 -10.97
N LYS A 40 -6.85 -3.80 -11.35
CA LYS A 40 -7.39 -3.82 -12.72
C LYS A 40 -6.51 -3.06 -13.70
N GLU A 41 -5.97 -1.91 -13.29
CA GLU A 41 -4.99 -1.17 -14.08
C GLU A 41 -3.70 -1.98 -14.29
N ALA A 42 -3.15 -2.57 -13.23
CA ALA A 42 -2.00 -3.46 -13.36
C ALA A 42 -2.27 -4.63 -14.33
N ALA A 43 -3.47 -5.20 -14.31
CA ALA A 43 -3.88 -6.27 -15.23
C ALA A 43 -4.03 -5.80 -16.68
N SER A 44 -4.52 -4.57 -16.90
CA SER A 44 -4.62 -3.99 -18.25
C SER A 44 -3.23 -3.78 -18.86
N LEU A 45 -2.23 -3.46 -18.03
CA LEU A 45 -0.82 -3.40 -18.41
C LEU A 45 -0.16 -4.78 -18.58
N ARG A 46 -0.84 -5.89 -18.24
CA ARG A 46 -0.27 -7.25 -18.19
C ARG A 46 0.81 -7.45 -17.11
N HIS A 47 0.85 -6.58 -16.10
CA HIS A 47 1.79 -6.62 -14.98
C HIS A 47 1.07 -6.78 -13.64
N GLN A 48 -0.03 -7.53 -13.59
CA GLN A 48 -0.66 -7.90 -12.33
C GLN A 48 0.18 -8.98 -11.65
N TRP A 49 0.63 -8.71 -10.43
CA TRP A 49 1.33 -9.71 -9.62
C TRP A 49 0.33 -10.64 -8.93
N THR A 50 0.70 -11.92 -8.85
CA THR A 50 -0.11 -12.94 -8.16
C THR A 50 -0.27 -12.65 -6.68
N THR A 51 0.76 -12.06 -6.04
CA THR A 51 0.70 -11.63 -4.64
C THR A 51 -0.40 -10.60 -4.42
N THR A 52 -0.53 -9.59 -5.28
CA THR A 52 -1.62 -8.59 -5.22
C THR A 52 -3.00 -9.25 -5.21
N VAL A 53 -3.21 -10.25 -6.07
CA VAL A 53 -4.48 -11.01 -6.15
C VAL A 53 -4.73 -11.79 -4.86
N SER A 54 -3.69 -12.45 -4.33
CA SER A 54 -3.80 -13.19 -3.07
C SER A 54 -4.08 -12.27 -1.87
N THR A 55 -3.50 -11.08 -1.84
CA THR A 55 -3.72 -10.09 -0.78
C THR A 55 -5.13 -9.49 -0.86
N LEU A 56 -5.68 -9.23 -2.05
CA LEU A 56 -7.09 -8.87 -2.22
C LEU A 56 -8.03 -9.97 -1.70
N ALA A 57 -7.75 -11.23 -2.03
CA ALA A 57 -8.54 -12.36 -1.53
C ALA A 57 -8.47 -12.46 0.01
N ALA A 58 -7.29 -12.24 0.60
CA ALA A 58 -7.12 -12.20 2.04
C ALA A 58 -7.89 -11.03 2.69
N ALA A 59 -7.88 -9.85 2.08
CA ALA A 59 -8.64 -8.69 2.53
C ALA A 59 -10.15 -8.99 2.56
N LYS A 60 -10.67 -9.59 1.48
CA LYS A 60 -12.07 -9.99 1.39
C LYS A 60 -12.44 -11.02 2.46
N LYS A 61 -11.61 -12.04 2.66
CA LYS A 61 -11.83 -13.07 3.68
C LYS A 61 -11.83 -12.51 5.10
N ALA A 62 -10.97 -11.54 5.40
CA ALA A 62 -10.96 -10.86 6.70
C ALA A 62 -12.25 -10.07 6.93
N ALA A 63 -12.71 -9.33 5.91
CA ALA A 63 -13.97 -8.59 5.98
C ALA A 63 -15.20 -9.50 6.15
N GLU A 64 -15.23 -10.65 5.47
CA GLU A 64 -16.27 -11.67 5.64
C GLU A 64 -16.31 -12.22 7.08
N GLY A 65 -15.16 -12.22 7.78
CA GLY A 65 -15.05 -12.56 9.20
C GLY A 65 -15.32 -11.40 10.16
N GLY A 66 -15.64 -10.21 9.67
CA GLY A 66 -15.84 -8.99 10.48
C GLY A 66 -14.56 -8.35 11.01
N ASP A 67 -13.38 -8.85 10.61
CA ASP A 67 -12.08 -8.30 11.00
C ASP A 67 -11.70 -7.16 10.05
N PHE A 68 -12.36 -6.01 10.22
CA PHE A 68 -12.20 -4.86 9.34
C PHE A 68 -10.82 -4.20 9.46
N ASP A 69 -10.14 -4.32 10.60
CA ASP A 69 -8.75 -3.87 10.76
C ASP A 69 -7.81 -4.64 9.83
N ARG A 70 -7.86 -5.98 9.87
CA ARG A 70 -7.05 -6.81 8.95
C ARG A 70 -7.49 -6.64 7.51
N ALA A 71 -8.79 -6.51 7.26
CA ALA A 71 -9.30 -6.32 5.91
C ALA A 71 -8.81 -5.00 5.30
N PHE A 72 -8.87 -3.91 6.06
CA PHE A 72 -8.36 -2.61 5.65
C PHE A 72 -6.84 -2.64 5.40
N ALA A 73 -6.07 -3.21 6.34
CA ALA A 73 -4.62 -3.31 6.20
C ALA A 73 -4.23 -4.12 4.95
N ALA A 74 -4.85 -5.27 4.73
CA ALA A 74 -4.61 -6.09 3.55
C ALA A 74 -5.02 -5.38 2.25
N ALA A 75 -6.13 -4.64 2.25
CA ALA A 75 -6.54 -3.85 1.08
C ALA A 75 -5.50 -2.75 0.76
N LYS A 76 -4.98 -2.05 1.77
CA LYS A 76 -3.91 -1.05 1.59
C LYS A 76 -2.61 -1.66 1.09
N GLU A 77 -2.25 -2.85 1.57
CA GLU A 77 -1.09 -3.59 1.07
C GLU A 77 -1.27 -3.98 -0.40
N ALA A 78 -2.45 -4.52 -0.76
CA ALA A 78 -2.75 -4.87 -2.14
C ALA A 78 -2.70 -3.64 -3.08
N GLU A 79 -3.22 -2.50 -2.63
CA GLU A 79 -3.11 -1.24 -3.38
C GLU A 79 -1.64 -0.85 -3.63
N ALA A 80 -0.79 -0.94 -2.61
CA ALA A 80 0.62 -0.62 -2.72
C ALA A 80 1.35 -1.56 -3.69
N LEU A 81 1.07 -2.87 -3.62
CA LEU A 81 1.61 -3.87 -4.54
C LEU A 81 1.18 -3.61 -5.99
N ALA A 82 -0.09 -3.30 -6.22
CA ALA A 82 -0.60 -2.97 -7.56
C ALA A 82 0.08 -1.71 -8.13
N LYS A 83 0.24 -0.66 -7.31
CA LYS A 83 0.93 0.57 -7.72
C LYS A 83 2.41 0.32 -8.03
N ALA A 84 3.08 -0.53 -7.25
CA ALA A 84 4.46 -0.91 -7.52
C ALA A 84 4.59 -1.66 -8.86
N SER A 85 3.64 -2.56 -9.16
CA SER A 85 3.68 -3.30 -10.42
C SER A 85 3.37 -2.43 -11.65
N ILE A 86 2.46 -1.45 -11.52
CA ILE A 86 2.23 -0.41 -12.53
C ILE A 86 3.49 0.44 -12.76
N PHE A 87 4.14 0.87 -11.68
CA PHE A 87 5.38 1.63 -11.78
C PHE A 87 6.47 0.84 -12.51
N GLN A 88 6.64 -0.45 -12.18
CA GLN A 88 7.60 -1.31 -12.85
C GLN A 88 7.30 -1.44 -14.35
N ALA A 89 6.05 -1.73 -14.72
CA ALA A 89 5.61 -1.86 -16.11
C ALA A 89 5.99 -0.63 -16.95
N ASN A 90 5.72 0.56 -16.42
CA ASN A 90 6.03 1.82 -17.10
C ASN A 90 7.54 2.08 -17.15
N SER A 91 8.27 1.78 -16.08
CA SER A 91 9.72 1.97 -16.03
C SER A 91 10.45 1.08 -17.03
N GLU A 92 10.03 -0.19 -17.15
CA GLU A 92 10.60 -1.15 -18.11
C GLU A 92 10.34 -0.70 -19.55
N LYS A 93 9.12 -0.23 -19.84
CA LYS A 93 8.77 0.31 -21.17
C LYS A 93 9.67 1.48 -21.58
N GLU A 94 9.95 2.41 -20.67
CA GLU A 94 10.84 3.54 -20.98
C GLU A 94 12.31 3.12 -21.08
N ALA A 95 12.77 2.21 -20.21
CA ALA A 95 14.13 1.69 -20.27
C ALA A 95 14.41 0.96 -21.60
N TRP A 96 13.46 0.20 -22.12
CA TRP A 96 13.59 -0.49 -23.41
C TRP A 96 13.75 0.50 -24.57
N LYS A 97 12.90 1.52 -24.65
CA LYS A 97 13.02 2.57 -25.68
C LYS A 97 14.37 3.28 -25.64
N ALA A 98 14.88 3.58 -24.44
CA ALA A 98 16.17 4.23 -24.27
C ALA A 98 17.34 3.37 -24.77
N MET A 99 17.23 2.04 -24.71
CA MET A 99 18.24 1.13 -25.25
C MET A 99 18.18 1.04 -26.78
N GLU A 100 17.00 1.12 -27.39
CA GLU A 100 16.80 1.03 -28.85
C GLU A 100 17.24 2.28 -29.62
N ILE A 101 17.21 3.47 -28.98
CA ILE A 101 17.56 4.76 -29.60
C ILE A 101 19.09 5.05 -29.55
N ARG A 102 19.91 4.07 -29.14
CA ARG A 102 21.35 4.23 -28.96
C ARG A 102 22.16 3.86 -30.20
#